data_AF-A0AAV1MYE6-F1
#
_entry.id   AF-A0AAV1MYE6-F1
#
_cell.length_a   1.000
_cell.length_b   1.000
_cell.length_c   1.000
_cell.angle_alpha   90.00
_cell.angle_beta   90.00
_cell.angle_gamma   90.00
#
_symmetry.space_group_name_H-M   'P 1'
#
loop_
_entity.id
_entity.type
_entity.pdbx_description
1 polymer ?
#
loop_
_entity_poly.entity_id
_entity_poly.type
_entity_poly.pdbx_seq_one_letter_code
_entity_poly.pdbx_strand_id
1 'polypeptide(L)'
;MTSTTTQSTTMAMNSVMTSHSLSTGMVGHNGEQEYCPVLVAIYSVVLLIGTISLSFMMHILKSSTTSITSIAVLNLIFTHFVFLLTVPFRIYYFANLKWELGRPWCRVVSGMIHIHMYMSFIFYVIILITRLMSFYNKGGQMASIQRLHALLGSAILWIVVLVMVPCIMYYSYGKNPNEERNSTRCFDFATSIVNHNGAIVVNYIISVFIIIVAIVLTALQANVLRVLYRKHRQGCTSQQDFGAQQKSLFFALIMVISLIPYHLFRIYYLNNLKHLQSLNEVFLSLTTFNCLDTLTFLGRRTCLRCFPRQAI
;
A
#
# COMPACT_ATOMS: atom_id res chain seq x y z
N MET A 1 -74.39 -11.60 54.80
CA MET A 1 -73.27 -11.93 55.70
C MET A 1 -72.44 -13.01 55.03
N THR A 2 -71.15 -12.72 54.84
CA THR A 2 -69.99 -13.64 54.83
C THR A 2 -69.92 -14.86 53.88
N SER A 3 -69.07 -14.71 52.85
CA SER A 3 -67.79 -15.42 52.64
C SER A 3 -67.68 -16.86 52.10
N THR A 4 -66.88 -16.94 51.01
CA THR A 4 -65.78 -17.88 50.67
C THR A 4 -66.03 -19.24 50.00
N THR A 5 -65.78 -19.24 48.67
CA THR A 5 -64.76 -19.97 47.88
C THR A 5 -64.47 -21.46 48.15
N THR A 6 -64.63 -22.27 47.11
CA THR A 6 -64.25 -23.69 47.02
C THR A 6 -63.20 -23.90 45.93
N GLN A 7 -62.18 -24.72 46.20
CA GLN A 7 -61.10 -25.09 45.28
C GLN A 7 -61.16 -26.58 44.91
N SER A 8 -60.94 -26.84 43.61
CA SER A 8 -60.09 -27.89 43.01
C SER A 8 -60.50 -29.38 43.04
N THR A 9 -60.65 -30.03 41.87
CA THR A 9 -59.66 -31.00 41.30
C THR A 9 -60.11 -31.68 39.99
N THR A 10 -59.11 -32.11 39.18
CA THR A 10 -59.11 -33.02 37.99
C THR A 10 -59.47 -32.38 36.62
N MET A 11 -58.85 -32.63 35.45
CA MET A 11 -58.10 -33.77 34.87
C MET A 11 -57.04 -33.33 33.83
N ALA A 12 -56.31 -34.31 33.31
CA ALA A 12 -55.01 -34.29 32.63
C ALA A 12 -55.00 -34.11 31.08
N MET A 13 -53.74 -34.06 30.57
CA MET A 13 -53.23 -34.29 29.20
C MET A 13 -53.11 -33.08 28.25
N ASN A 14 -51.87 -32.60 28.04
CA ASN A 14 -51.11 -32.92 26.82
C ASN A 14 -49.61 -32.53 26.89
N SER A 15 -48.81 -33.57 26.64
CA SER A 15 -47.42 -33.72 26.19
C SER A 15 -46.62 -32.56 25.56
N VAL A 16 -45.35 -32.52 25.97
CA VAL A 16 -44.11 -32.21 25.23
C VAL A 16 -43.87 -30.75 24.82
N MET A 17 -42.97 -30.11 25.57
CA MET A 17 -42.19 -28.96 25.08
C MET A 17 -40.72 -29.16 25.45
N THR A 18 -40.04 -30.01 24.68
CA THR A 18 -38.59 -29.94 24.50
C THR A 18 -38.31 -29.06 23.30
N SER A 19 -37.80 -27.85 23.54
CA SER A 19 -37.07 -27.10 22.53
C SER A 19 -35.85 -26.47 23.18
N HIS A 20 -34.80 -27.28 23.30
CA HIS A 20 -33.43 -26.78 23.29
C HIS A 20 -33.18 -26.16 21.91
N SER A 21 -33.33 -24.85 21.78
CA SER A 21 -32.84 -24.11 20.61
C SER A 21 -31.36 -23.78 20.82
N LEU A 22 -30.50 -24.75 20.52
CA LEU A 22 -29.13 -24.48 20.11
C LEU A 22 -29.20 -24.18 18.60
N SER A 23 -28.99 -22.92 18.20
CA SER A 23 -28.56 -22.59 16.84
C SER A 23 -28.09 -21.14 16.70
N THR A 24 -26.77 -21.00 16.80
CA THR A 24 -25.93 -20.41 15.75
C THR A 24 -26.31 -19.05 15.18
N GLY A 25 -25.71 -17.99 15.75
CA GLY A 25 -25.68 -16.65 15.17
C GLY A 25 -24.56 -15.74 15.70
N MET A 26 -23.49 -16.28 16.30
CA MET A 26 -22.37 -15.50 16.85
C MET A 26 -20.99 -16.04 16.45
N VAL A 27 -20.87 -16.57 15.24
CA VAL A 27 -19.56 -16.92 14.67
C VAL A 27 -19.38 -16.10 13.40
N GLY A 28 -18.80 -14.91 13.54
CA GLY A 28 -18.48 -14.04 12.40
C GLY A 28 -17.96 -12.65 12.77
N HIS A 29 -18.26 -12.14 13.97
CA HIS A 29 -17.97 -10.74 14.34
C HIS A 29 -16.67 -10.51 15.14
N ASN A 30 -16.04 -11.55 15.68
CA ASN A 30 -14.89 -11.38 16.58
C ASN A 30 -13.56 -11.13 15.84
N GLY A 31 -13.40 -11.65 14.61
CA GLY A 31 -12.13 -11.59 13.88
C GLY A 31 -11.87 -10.30 13.09
N GLU A 32 -12.90 -9.51 12.77
CA GLU A 32 -12.70 -8.21 12.10
C GLU A 32 -12.30 -7.12 13.09
N GLN A 33 -12.82 -7.18 14.32
CA GLN A 33 -12.58 -6.16 15.34
C GLN A 33 -11.18 -6.28 15.97
N GLU A 34 -10.56 -7.47 15.92
CA GLU A 34 -9.24 -7.74 16.51
C GLU A 34 -8.11 -6.95 15.82
N TYR A 35 -8.19 -6.75 14.51
CA TYR A 35 -7.12 -6.10 13.74
C TYR A 35 -7.29 -4.59 13.58
N CYS A 36 -8.49 -4.04 13.82
CA CYS A 36 -8.75 -2.60 13.66
C CYS A 36 -7.79 -1.69 14.45
N PRO A 37 -7.44 -1.97 15.72
CA PRO A 37 -6.44 -1.18 16.45
C PRO A 37 -5.07 -1.19 15.76
N VAL A 38 -4.66 -2.33 15.21
CA VAL A 38 -3.39 -2.49 14.49
C VAL A 38 -3.40 -1.64 13.21
N LEU A 39 -4.48 -1.69 12.43
CA LEU A 39 -4.60 -0.88 11.21
C LEU A 39 -4.61 0.62 11.53
N VAL A 40 -5.35 1.04 12.55
CA VAL A 40 -5.35 2.44 13.02
C VAL A 40 -3.94 2.88 13.41
N ALA A 41 -3.20 2.04 14.14
CA ALA A 41 -1.82 2.34 14.52
C ALA A 41 -0.90 2.48 13.30
N ILE A 42 -0.93 1.52 12.36
CA ILE A 42 -0.11 1.55 11.13
C ILE A 42 -0.41 2.81 10.32
N TYR A 43 -1.67 3.09 10.03
CA TYR A 43 -2.06 4.26 9.26
C TYR A 43 -1.71 5.58 9.96
N SER A 44 -1.82 5.64 11.29
CA SER A 44 -1.43 6.82 12.07
C SER A 44 0.08 7.07 11.99
N VAL A 45 0.90 6.03 12.15
CA VAL A 45 2.36 6.10 12.00
C VAL A 45 2.73 6.57 10.59
N VAL A 46 2.11 5.99 9.56
CA VAL A 46 2.36 6.35 8.16
C VAL A 46 1.94 7.78 7.87
N LEU A 47 0.80 8.23 8.41
CA LEU A 47 0.36 9.61 8.26
C LEU A 47 1.35 10.59 8.90
N LEU A 48 1.74 10.35 10.15
CA LEU A 48 2.66 11.23 10.88
C LEU A 48 4.05 11.26 10.24
N ILE A 49 4.69 10.11 10.07
CA ILE A 49 6.06 10.06 9.54
C ILE A 49 6.08 10.45 8.06
N GLY A 50 5.10 10.00 7.28
CA GLY A 50 4.99 10.32 5.86
C GLY A 50 4.81 11.82 5.61
N THR A 51 3.94 12.49 6.36
CA THR A 51 3.72 13.94 6.21
C THR A 51 4.94 14.77 6.64
N ILE A 52 5.60 14.41 7.75
CA ILE A 52 6.85 15.04 8.18
C ILE A 52 7.91 14.91 7.08
N SER A 53 8.14 13.69 6.61
CA SER A 53 9.17 13.39 5.61
C SER A 53 8.90 14.09 4.28
N LEU A 54 7.63 14.15 3.88
CA LEU A 54 7.18 14.87 2.68
C LEU A 54 7.42 16.38 2.79
N SER A 55 7.08 16.99 3.92
CA SER A 55 7.29 18.42 4.17
C SER A 55 8.78 18.79 4.07
N PHE A 56 9.64 17.99 4.71
CA PHE A 56 11.09 18.15 4.59
C PHE A 56 11.60 17.99 3.16
N MET A 57 11.08 17.02 2.42
CA MET A 57 11.45 16.82 1.00
C MET A 57 11.06 18.01 0.12
N MET A 58 9.85 18.54 0.28
CA MET A 58 9.40 19.71 -0.46
C MET A 58 10.29 20.93 -0.19
N HIS A 59 10.69 21.13 1.08
CA HIS A 59 11.62 22.19 1.44
C HIS A 59 13.02 22.00 0.82
N ILE A 60 13.53 20.77 0.75
CA ILE A 60 14.83 20.48 0.13
C ILE A 60 14.76 20.66 -1.39
N LEU A 61 13.70 20.19 -2.04
CA LEU A 61 13.52 20.29 -3.49
C LEU A 61 13.39 21.74 -3.96
N LYS A 62 12.75 22.61 -3.17
CA LYS A 62 12.68 24.06 -3.44
C LYS A 62 14.07 24.71 -3.57
N SER A 63 15.10 24.12 -2.97
CA SER A 63 16.47 24.64 -2.94
C SER A 63 17.42 23.98 -3.95
N SER A 64 16.97 23.04 -4.79
CA SER A 64 17.84 22.24 -5.67
C SER A 64 17.50 22.40 -7.15
N THR A 65 18.51 22.36 -8.02
CA THR A 65 18.34 22.30 -9.48
C THR A 65 17.82 20.92 -9.93
N THR A 66 17.06 20.89 -11.03
CA THR A 66 16.26 19.73 -11.49
C THR A 66 17.07 18.74 -12.35
N SER A 67 17.08 17.46 -11.96
CA SER A 67 17.66 16.33 -12.73
C SER A 67 16.57 15.30 -13.13
N ILE A 68 16.88 14.32 -14.00
CA ILE A 68 15.94 13.25 -14.42
C ILE A 68 15.48 12.41 -13.24
N THR A 69 16.43 11.98 -12.40
CA THR A 69 16.10 11.25 -11.18
C THR A 69 15.22 12.11 -10.27
N SER A 70 15.33 13.45 -10.36
CA SER A 70 14.43 14.35 -9.65
C SER A 70 12.98 14.31 -10.17
N ILE A 71 12.73 14.00 -11.45
CA ILE A 71 11.37 13.93 -12.01
C ILE A 71 10.64 12.68 -11.52
N ALA A 72 11.28 11.50 -11.60
CA ALA A 72 10.69 10.26 -11.09
C ALA A 72 10.49 10.33 -9.57
N VAL A 73 11.46 10.88 -8.84
CA VAL A 73 11.35 11.12 -7.39
C VAL A 73 10.24 12.13 -7.07
N LEU A 74 10.05 13.20 -7.87
CA LEU A 74 8.97 14.16 -7.67
C LEU A 74 7.59 13.53 -7.90
N ASN A 75 7.44 12.71 -8.94
CA ASN A 75 6.18 11.99 -9.18
C ASN A 75 5.89 10.96 -8.06
N LEU A 76 6.93 10.31 -7.53
CA LEU A 76 6.81 9.42 -6.37
C LEU A 76 6.35 10.20 -5.11
N ILE A 77 6.98 11.34 -4.83
CA ILE A 77 6.59 12.27 -3.76
C ILE A 77 5.14 12.72 -3.92
N PHE A 78 4.73 13.08 -5.14
CA PHE A 78 3.34 13.46 -5.43
C PHE A 78 2.38 12.29 -5.20
N THR A 79 2.75 11.08 -5.61
CA THR A 79 1.98 9.85 -5.34
C THR A 79 1.77 9.65 -3.84
N HIS A 80 2.82 9.82 -3.03
CA HIS A 80 2.73 9.73 -1.57
C HIS A 80 1.85 10.83 -0.98
N PHE A 81 1.96 12.07 -1.46
CA PHE A 81 1.12 13.17 -1.03
C PHE A 81 -0.37 12.86 -1.24
N VAL A 82 -0.76 12.48 -2.45
CA VAL A 82 -2.16 12.17 -2.77
C VAL A 82 -2.66 11.00 -1.93
N PHE A 83 -1.85 9.96 -1.72
CA PHE A 83 -2.23 8.85 -0.85
C PHE A 83 -2.42 9.28 0.61
N LEU A 84 -1.50 10.06 1.17
CA LEU A 84 -1.56 10.55 2.55
C LEU A 84 -2.81 11.38 2.82
N LEU A 85 -3.33 12.11 1.83
CA LEU A 85 -4.62 12.81 1.95
C LEU A 85 -5.81 11.85 2.17
N THR A 86 -5.72 10.61 1.67
CA THR A 86 -6.78 9.60 1.83
C THR A 86 -6.67 8.78 3.12
N VAL A 87 -5.50 8.77 3.77
CA VAL A 87 -5.23 7.97 4.98
C VAL A 87 -6.14 8.33 6.17
N PRO A 88 -6.44 9.61 6.49
CA PRO A 88 -7.34 9.96 7.59
C PRO A 88 -8.72 9.30 7.49
N PHE A 89 -9.23 9.12 6.27
CA PHE A 89 -10.52 8.48 6.04
C PHE A 89 -10.49 6.97 6.32
N ARG A 90 -9.35 6.31 6.06
CA ARG A 90 -9.14 4.92 6.47
C ARG A 90 -9.08 4.80 8.00
N ILE A 91 -8.37 5.70 8.67
CA ILE A 91 -8.32 5.77 10.13
C ILE A 91 -9.73 5.95 10.70
N TYR A 92 -10.51 6.89 10.14
CA TYR A 92 -11.90 7.11 10.52
C TYR A 92 -12.73 5.82 10.41
N TYR A 93 -12.60 5.08 9.31
CA TYR A 93 -13.33 3.82 9.13
C TYR A 93 -12.92 2.76 10.15
N PHE A 94 -11.62 2.50 10.33
CA PHE A 94 -11.15 1.46 11.24
C PHE A 94 -11.34 1.82 12.72
N ALA A 95 -11.48 3.11 13.05
CA ALA A 95 -11.83 3.56 14.39
C ALA A 95 -13.33 3.42 14.71
N ASN A 96 -14.21 3.65 13.72
CA ASN A 96 -15.66 3.69 13.94
C ASN A 96 -16.42 2.46 13.44
N LEU A 97 -15.75 1.59 12.65
CA LEU A 97 -16.33 0.43 11.96
C LEU A 97 -17.55 0.76 11.08
N LYS A 98 -17.71 2.03 10.72
CA LYS A 98 -18.83 2.57 9.96
C LYS A 98 -18.34 3.60 8.95
N TRP A 99 -18.93 3.58 7.76
CA TRP A 99 -18.65 4.53 6.69
C TRP A 99 -19.87 5.40 6.36
N GLU A 100 -19.77 6.70 6.66
CA GLU A 100 -20.89 7.65 6.47
C GLU A 100 -20.62 8.69 5.36
N LEU A 101 -19.43 8.70 4.75
CA LEU A 101 -19.01 9.69 3.75
C LEU A 101 -19.50 9.39 2.33
N GLY A 102 -20.45 8.48 2.18
CA GLY A 102 -21.04 8.07 0.91
C GLY A 102 -20.19 7.08 0.10
N ARG A 103 -20.86 6.31 -0.77
CA ARG A 103 -20.22 5.23 -1.57
C ARG A 103 -19.16 5.72 -2.56
N PRO A 104 -19.34 6.85 -3.29
CA PRO A 104 -18.31 7.32 -4.22
C PRO A 104 -16.98 7.58 -3.51
N TRP A 105 -17.03 8.16 -2.31
CA TRP A 105 -15.81 8.42 -1.53
C TRP A 105 -15.18 7.14 -0.98
N CYS A 106 -15.97 6.16 -0.53
CA CYS A 106 -15.45 4.84 -0.14
C CYS A 106 -14.68 4.19 -1.30
N ARG A 107 -15.19 4.27 -2.53
CA ARG A 107 -14.49 3.76 -3.72
C ARG A 107 -13.17 4.49 -3.93
N VAL A 108 -13.15 5.83 -3.89
CA VAL A 108 -11.91 6.60 -4.06
C VAL A 108 -10.85 6.18 -3.01
N VAL A 109 -11.22 6.16 -1.73
CA VAL A 109 -10.28 5.81 -0.63
C VAL A 109 -9.84 4.33 -0.70
N SER A 110 -10.71 3.44 -1.15
CA SER A 110 -10.38 2.04 -1.44
C SER A 110 -9.39 1.88 -2.59
N GLY A 111 -9.66 2.51 -3.73
CA GLY A 111 -8.81 2.43 -4.90
C GLY A 111 -7.45 3.06 -4.68
N MET A 112 -7.38 4.14 -3.88
CA MET A 112 -6.17 4.92 -3.71
C MET A 112 -4.99 4.12 -3.14
N ILE A 113 -5.21 3.15 -2.24
CA ILE A 113 -4.08 2.34 -1.72
C ILE A 113 -3.47 1.45 -2.81
N HIS A 114 -4.30 0.92 -3.72
CA HIS A 114 -3.83 0.11 -4.84
C HIS A 114 -3.14 0.98 -5.89
N ILE A 115 -3.72 2.15 -6.21
CA ILE A 115 -3.07 3.16 -7.07
C ILE A 115 -1.69 3.52 -6.51
N HIS A 116 -1.61 3.86 -5.22
CA HIS A 116 -0.37 4.22 -4.53
C HIS A 116 0.66 3.11 -4.64
N MET A 117 0.28 1.87 -4.29
CA MET A 117 1.16 0.70 -4.36
C MET A 117 1.75 0.50 -5.77
N TYR A 118 0.91 0.51 -6.80
CA TYR A 118 1.36 0.28 -8.18
C TYR A 118 2.16 1.45 -8.74
N MET A 119 1.76 2.69 -8.46
CA MET A 119 2.52 3.87 -8.88
C MET A 119 3.89 3.91 -8.21
N SER A 120 3.96 3.66 -6.91
CA SER A 120 5.23 3.58 -6.19
C SER A 120 6.14 2.50 -6.76
N PHE A 121 5.60 1.31 -7.05
CA PHE A 121 6.37 0.24 -7.70
C PHE A 121 6.97 0.70 -9.05
N ILE A 122 6.19 1.33 -9.91
CA ILE A 122 6.66 1.75 -11.23
C ILE A 122 7.73 2.85 -11.12
N PHE A 123 7.53 3.83 -10.24
CA PHE A 123 8.56 4.85 -10.01
C PHE A 123 9.83 4.27 -9.38
N TYR A 124 9.73 3.27 -8.48
CA TYR A 124 10.91 2.56 -8.00
C TYR A 124 11.65 1.85 -9.14
N VAL A 125 10.95 1.10 -10.00
CA VAL A 125 11.56 0.44 -11.16
C VAL A 125 12.30 1.45 -12.04
N ILE A 126 11.67 2.59 -12.36
CA ILE A 126 12.29 3.66 -13.16
C ILE A 126 13.56 4.20 -12.48
N ILE A 127 13.50 4.50 -11.18
CA ILE A 127 14.64 5.00 -10.41
C ILE A 127 15.78 3.98 -10.41
N LEU A 128 15.48 2.71 -10.11
CA LEU A 128 16.47 1.64 -10.01
C LEU A 128 17.13 1.36 -11.36
N ILE A 129 16.36 1.24 -12.45
CA ILE A 129 16.89 1.04 -13.81
C ILE A 129 17.77 2.23 -14.21
N THR A 130 17.32 3.46 -13.99
CA THR A 130 18.11 4.66 -14.31
C THR A 130 19.45 4.65 -13.57
N ARG A 131 19.47 4.20 -12.31
CA ARG A 131 20.70 4.10 -11.51
C ARG A 131 21.62 2.97 -11.96
N LEU A 132 21.08 1.83 -12.39
CA LEU A 132 21.86 0.73 -12.99
C LEU A 132 22.48 1.17 -14.31
N MET A 133 21.68 1.78 -15.19
CA MET A 133 22.13 2.29 -16.49
C MET A 133 23.23 3.32 -16.32
N SER A 134 23.10 4.26 -15.37
CA SER A 134 24.15 5.24 -15.08
C SER A 134 25.47 4.61 -14.60
N PHE A 135 25.43 3.44 -13.96
CA PHE A 135 26.62 2.75 -13.49
C PHE A 135 27.33 1.97 -14.63
N TYR A 136 26.55 1.25 -15.45
CA TYR A 136 27.10 0.44 -16.54
C TYR A 136 27.47 1.28 -17.78
N ASN A 137 26.66 2.30 -18.11
CA ASN A 137 26.90 3.16 -19.27
C ASN A 137 27.50 4.50 -18.84
N LYS A 138 28.83 4.58 -18.82
CA LYS A 138 29.58 5.82 -18.57
C LYS A 138 29.52 6.87 -19.71
N GLY A 139 28.90 6.54 -20.85
CA GLY A 139 28.81 7.41 -22.02
C GLY A 139 27.54 8.27 -22.03
N GLY A 140 27.64 9.51 -21.57
CA GLY A 140 26.55 10.46 -21.30
C GLY A 140 25.69 10.93 -22.50
N GLN A 141 25.59 10.20 -23.62
CA GLN A 141 24.80 10.62 -24.78
C GLN A 141 23.29 10.31 -24.68
N MET A 142 22.85 9.40 -23.79
CA MET A 142 21.43 9.03 -23.70
C MET A 142 20.62 9.83 -22.67
N ALA A 143 21.25 10.70 -21.88
CA ALA A 143 20.60 11.34 -20.75
C ALA A 143 19.43 12.26 -21.15
N SER A 144 19.49 12.94 -22.30
CA SER A 144 18.41 13.86 -22.75
C SER A 144 17.18 13.11 -23.27
N ILE A 145 17.41 12.11 -24.13
CA ILE A 145 16.36 11.25 -24.71
C ILE A 145 15.64 10.47 -23.60
N GLN A 146 16.39 9.94 -22.64
CA GLN A 146 15.81 9.27 -21.47
C GLN A 146 14.93 10.20 -20.61
N ARG A 147 15.19 11.52 -20.55
CA ARG A 147 14.29 12.46 -19.82
C ARG A 147 12.95 12.58 -20.49
N LEU A 148 12.96 12.76 -21.82
CA LEU A 148 11.75 12.95 -22.59
C LEU A 148 10.89 11.69 -22.57
N HIS A 149 11.51 10.52 -22.74
CA HIS A 149 10.83 9.23 -22.61
C HIS A 149 10.32 8.98 -21.19
N ALA A 150 11.07 9.35 -20.14
CA ALA A 150 10.60 9.22 -18.75
C ALA A 150 9.42 10.15 -18.44
N LEU A 151 9.44 11.38 -18.93
CA LEU A 151 8.34 12.34 -18.78
C LEU A 151 7.08 11.86 -19.52
N LEU A 152 7.25 11.45 -20.78
CA LEU A 152 6.14 10.99 -21.61
C LEU A 152 5.56 9.66 -21.09
N GLY A 153 6.43 8.74 -20.67
CA GLY A 153 6.05 7.49 -20.01
C GLY A 153 5.34 7.73 -18.68
N SER A 154 5.80 8.69 -17.87
CA SER A 154 5.13 9.06 -16.61
C SER A 154 3.74 9.66 -16.86
N ALA A 155 3.59 10.51 -17.88
CA ALA A 155 2.29 11.09 -18.24
C ALA A 155 1.31 10.01 -18.72
N ILE A 156 1.76 9.10 -19.59
CA ILE A 156 0.98 7.95 -20.06
C ILE A 156 0.58 7.05 -18.89
N LEU A 157 1.51 6.79 -17.95
CA LEU A 157 1.23 5.98 -16.79
C LEU A 157 0.16 6.60 -15.89
N TRP A 158 0.26 7.90 -15.61
CA TRP A 158 -0.78 8.62 -14.87
C TRP A 158 -2.13 8.54 -15.56
N ILE A 159 -2.19 8.73 -16.89
CA ILE A 159 -3.43 8.62 -17.65
C ILE A 159 -4.00 7.20 -17.56
N VAL A 160 -3.17 6.17 -17.77
CA VAL A 160 -3.60 4.77 -17.68
C VAL A 160 -4.14 4.47 -16.30
N VAL A 161 -3.49 4.90 -15.22
CA VAL A 161 -3.95 4.61 -13.86
C VAL A 161 -5.18 5.44 -13.47
N LEU A 162 -5.23 6.71 -13.85
CA LEU A 162 -6.37 7.60 -13.61
C LEU A 162 -7.61 7.20 -14.42
N VAL A 163 -7.46 6.44 -15.51
CA VAL A 163 -8.58 5.94 -16.31
C VAL A 163 -8.93 4.50 -15.92
N MET A 164 -7.94 3.60 -15.88
CA MET A 164 -8.17 2.18 -15.61
C MET A 164 -8.70 1.93 -14.20
N VAL A 165 -8.22 2.66 -13.19
CA VAL A 165 -8.70 2.42 -11.83
C VAL A 165 -10.16 2.85 -11.66
N PRO A 166 -10.58 4.06 -12.05
CA PRO A 166 -12.01 4.41 -12.03
C PRO A 166 -12.86 3.52 -12.94
N CYS A 167 -12.37 3.08 -14.10
CA CYS A 167 -13.10 2.13 -14.94
C CYS A 167 -13.29 0.78 -14.24
N ILE A 168 -12.24 0.18 -13.68
CA ILE A 168 -12.35 -1.07 -12.91
C ILE A 168 -13.25 -0.88 -11.70
N MET A 169 -13.16 0.27 -11.01
CA MET A 169 -14.03 0.63 -9.88
C MET A 169 -15.46 0.97 -10.27
N TYR A 170 -15.75 1.29 -11.52
CA TYR A 170 -17.11 1.55 -12.00
C TYR A 170 -17.76 0.26 -12.50
N TYR A 171 -17.01 -0.56 -13.25
CA TYR A 171 -17.52 -1.78 -13.85
C TYR A 171 -17.54 -2.98 -12.90
N SER A 172 -16.60 -3.05 -11.95
CA SER A 172 -16.47 -4.19 -11.04
C SER A 172 -17.09 -3.94 -9.66
N TYR A 173 -17.45 -2.70 -9.32
CA TYR A 173 -18.03 -2.36 -8.01
C TYR A 173 -19.49 -1.91 -8.12
N GLY A 174 -20.36 -2.54 -7.32
CA GLY A 174 -21.69 -2.01 -7.02
C GLY A 174 -22.80 -2.41 -7.99
N LYS A 175 -22.65 -3.53 -8.73
CA LYS A 175 -23.73 -4.06 -9.58
C LYS A 175 -24.63 -5.07 -8.85
N ASN A 176 -24.79 -4.91 -7.53
CA ASN A 176 -25.81 -5.62 -6.75
C ASN A 176 -26.94 -4.64 -6.41
N PRO A 177 -28.04 -4.60 -7.20
CA PRO A 177 -29.16 -3.68 -6.97
C PRO A 177 -29.83 -3.88 -5.60
N ASN A 178 -29.67 -5.05 -4.97
CA ASN A 178 -30.23 -5.36 -3.65
C ASN A 178 -29.40 -4.80 -2.48
N GLU A 179 -28.19 -4.33 -2.74
CA GLU A 179 -27.27 -3.84 -1.71
C GLU A 179 -27.29 -2.31 -1.61
N GLU A 180 -28.12 -1.61 -2.39
CA GLU A 180 -28.04 -0.17 -2.61
C GLU A 180 -28.41 0.69 -1.39
N ARG A 181 -29.22 0.20 -0.44
CA ARG A 181 -29.86 1.12 0.52
C ARG A 181 -29.22 1.27 1.90
N ASN A 182 -28.35 0.37 2.41
CA ASN A 182 -27.88 0.46 3.81
C ASN A 182 -26.53 -0.23 4.12
N SER A 183 -25.58 -0.31 3.17
CA SER A 183 -24.25 -0.83 3.52
C SER A 183 -23.40 0.28 4.16
N THR A 184 -23.24 0.22 5.48
CA THR A 184 -22.29 1.04 6.27
C THR A 184 -20.86 0.51 6.20
N ARG A 185 -20.64 -0.58 5.46
CA ARG A 185 -19.34 -1.24 5.33
C ARG A 185 -18.59 -0.70 4.12
N CYS A 186 -17.33 -0.36 4.33
CA CYS A 186 -16.37 -0.03 3.30
C CYS A 186 -15.22 -1.05 3.37
N PHE A 187 -14.46 -1.23 2.30
CA PHE A 187 -13.35 -2.19 2.28
C PHE A 187 -13.70 -3.69 2.15
N ASP A 188 -14.95 -4.01 1.81
CA ASP A 188 -15.40 -5.39 1.58
C ASP A 188 -15.32 -5.77 0.09
N PHE A 189 -14.16 -6.26 -0.35
CA PHE A 189 -13.88 -6.49 -1.78
C PHE A 189 -13.75 -7.95 -2.20
N ALA A 190 -13.64 -8.86 -1.22
CA ALA A 190 -13.41 -10.28 -1.44
C ALA A 190 -14.44 -10.86 -2.42
N THR A 191 -15.71 -10.56 -2.19
CA THR A 191 -16.87 -11.11 -2.91
C THR A 191 -16.95 -10.67 -4.37
N SER A 192 -16.44 -9.47 -4.69
CA SER A 192 -16.45 -8.92 -6.07
C SER A 192 -15.39 -9.55 -6.98
N ILE A 193 -14.26 -9.98 -6.41
CA ILE A 193 -13.13 -10.57 -7.15
C ILE A 193 -13.44 -12.01 -7.56
N VAL A 194 -14.17 -12.77 -6.73
CA VAL A 194 -14.47 -14.20 -6.97
C VAL A 194 -15.37 -14.41 -8.19
N ASN A 195 -16.28 -13.47 -8.46
CA ASN A 195 -17.29 -13.65 -9.51
C ASN A 195 -16.73 -13.51 -10.93
N HIS A 196 -15.47 -13.14 -11.10
CA HIS A 196 -14.83 -12.99 -12.40
C HIS A 196 -13.50 -13.76 -12.44
N ASN A 197 -13.50 -14.96 -13.04
CA ASN A 197 -12.29 -15.79 -13.19
C ASN A 197 -11.10 -15.03 -13.83
N GLY A 198 -11.38 -14.10 -14.75
CA GLY A 198 -10.35 -13.24 -15.36
C GLY A 198 -9.64 -12.32 -14.36
N ALA A 199 -10.33 -11.84 -13.33
CA ALA A 199 -9.74 -10.98 -12.30
C ALA A 199 -8.72 -11.75 -11.44
N ILE A 200 -8.98 -13.02 -11.15
CA ILE A 200 -8.06 -13.88 -10.38
C ILE A 200 -6.75 -14.08 -11.15
N VAL A 201 -6.84 -14.42 -12.45
CA VAL A 201 -5.67 -14.63 -13.31
C VAL A 201 -4.83 -13.35 -13.42
N VAL A 202 -5.47 -12.20 -13.62
CA VAL A 202 -4.77 -10.91 -13.69
C VAL A 202 -4.05 -10.58 -12.38
N ASN A 203 -4.70 -10.77 -11.22
CA ASN A 203 -4.07 -10.53 -9.92
C ASN A 203 -2.87 -11.46 -9.67
N TYR A 204 -2.96 -12.72 -10.11
CA TYR A 204 -1.87 -13.69 -10.03
C TYR A 204 -0.68 -13.23 -10.88
N ILE A 205 -0.90 -12.91 -12.16
CA ILE A 205 0.14 -12.44 -13.09
C ILE A 205 0.84 -11.19 -12.54
N ILE A 206 0.06 -10.19 -12.09
CA ILE A 206 0.59 -8.95 -11.52
C ILE A 206 1.44 -9.22 -10.28
N SER A 207 0.97 -10.09 -9.38
CA SER A 207 1.69 -10.37 -8.13
C SER A 207 3.01 -11.10 -8.39
N VAL A 208 3.01 -12.11 -9.27
CA VAL A 208 4.23 -12.81 -9.69
C VAL A 208 5.21 -11.85 -10.38
N PHE A 209 4.72 -10.99 -11.27
CA PHE A 209 5.54 -9.99 -11.95
C PHE A 209 6.24 -9.04 -10.95
N ILE A 210 5.49 -8.48 -9.99
CA ILE A 210 6.05 -7.56 -8.99
C ILE A 210 7.12 -8.24 -8.15
N ILE A 211 6.89 -9.49 -7.71
CA ILE A 211 7.86 -10.26 -6.91
C ILE A 211 9.15 -10.49 -7.71
N ILE A 212 9.05 -10.97 -8.96
CA ILE A 212 10.22 -11.24 -9.81
C ILE A 212 11.02 -9.96 -10.04
N VAL A 213 10.36 -8.88 -10.43
CA VAL A 213 11.02 -7.59 -10.69
C VAL A 213 11.70 -7.05 -9.43
N ALA A 214 11.03 -7.14 -8.27
CA ALA A 214 11.59 -6.67 -7.01
C ALA A 214 12.86 -7.44 -6.61
N ILE A 215 12.85 -8.77 -6.74
CA ILE A 215 14.01 -9.63 -6.45
C ILE A 215 15.16 -9.34 -7.41
N VAL A 216 14.89 -9.33 -8.72
CA VAL A 216 15.92 -9.11 -9.76
C VAL A 216 16.58 -7.74 -9.59
N LEU A 217 15.79 -6.67 -9.46
CA LEU A 217 16.34 -5.33 -9.30
C LEU A 217 17.14 -5.20 -8.00
N THR A 218 16.68 -5.78 -6.89
CA THR A 218 17.42 -5.78 -5.62
C THR A 218 18.76 -6.50 -5.75
N ALA A 219 18.77 -7.68 -6.38
CA ALA A 219 20.00 -8.45 -6.60
C ALA A 219 21.01 -7.68 -7.48
N LEU A 220 20.53 -7.03 -8.54
CA LEU A 220 21.37 -6.20 -9.41
C LEU A 220 21.96 -5.01 -8.66
N GLN A 221 21.16 -4.30 -7.85
CA GLN A 221 21.63 -3.18 -7.04
C GLN A 221 22.64 -3.62 -5.97
N ALA A 222 22.39 -4.75 -5.31
CA ALA A 222 23.31 -5.32 -4.35
C ALA A 222 24.65 -5.71 -5.01
N ASN A 223 24.62 -6.29 -6.22
CA ASN A 223 25.83 -6.59 -6.98
C ASN A 223 26.62 -5.33 -7.34
N VAL A 224 25.94 -4.30 -7.86
CA VAL A 224 26.58 -3.00 -8.17
C VAL A 224 27.22 -2.39 -6.93
N LEU A 225 26.51 -2.37 -5.80
CA LEU A 225 27.05 -1.86 -4.54
C LEU A 225 28.25 -2.69 -4.06
N ARG A 226 28.21 -4.02 -4.19
CA ARG A 226 29.31 -4.92 -3.83
C ARG A 226 30.55 -4.66 -4.69
N VAL A 227 30.39 -4.49 -6.00
CA VAL A 227 31.47 -4.14 -6.92
C VAL A 227 32.06 -2.78 -6.56
N LEU A 228 31.21 -1.80 -6.29
CA LEU A 228 31.64 -0.45 -5.94
C LEU A 228 32.35 -0.41 -4.58
N TYR A 229 31.87 -1.16 -3.60
CA TYR A 229 32.51 -1.32 -2.29
C TYR A 229 33.93 -1.89 -2.42
N ARG A 230 34.12 -2.91 -3.26
CA ARG A 230 35.46 -3.47 -3.55
C ARG A 230 36.40 -2.45 -4.20
N LYS A 231 35.86 -1.55 -5.03
CA LYS A 231 36.61 -0.49 -5.73
C LYS A 231 36.85 0.76 -4.88
N HIS A 232 36.00 1.01 -3.89
CA HIS A 232 36.01 2.24 -3.06
C HIS A 232 37.30 2.44 -2.26
N ARG A 233 38.13 1.39 -2.11
CA ARG A 233 39.45 1.45 -1.48
C ARG A 233 40.46 2.37 -2.20
N GLN A 234 40.11 3.00 -3.33
CA GLN A 234 41.04 3.73 -4.21
C GLN A 234 40.67 5.21 -4.59
N GLY A 235 39.63 5.87 -4.05
CA GLY A 235 39.48 7.34 -4.26
C GLY A 235 38.12 8.03 -4.00
N CYS A 236 38.11 9.38 -4.04
CA CYS A 236 36.98 10.27 -3.68
C CYS A 236 35.76 10.21 -4.61
N THR A 237 35.93 10.09 -5.94
CA THR A 237 34.79 10.00 -6.88
C THR A 237 33.93 8.75 -6.60
N SER A 238 34.56 7.67 -6.12
CA SER A 238 33.86 6.47 -5.70
C SER A 238 32.93 6.71 -4.49
N GLN A 239 33.14 7.76 -3.69
CA GLN A 239 32.32 8.05 -2.52
C GLN A 239 30.95 8.64 -2.90
N GLN A 240 30.91 9.52 -3.90
CA GLN A 240 29.66 10.10 -4.40
C GLN A 240 28.80 9.04 -5.11
N ASP A 241 29.42 8.21 -5.94
CA ASP A 241 28.76 7.08 -6.60
C ASP A 241 28.28 6.04 -5.59
N PHE A 242 29.08 5.76 -4.55
CA PHE A 242 28.72 4.81 -3.49
C PHE A 242 27.49 5.29 -2.72
N GLY A 243 27.46 6.55 -2.31
CA GLY A 243 26.30 7.13 -1.65
C GLY A 243 25.04 7.15 -2.53
N ALA A 244 25.19 7.33 -3.85
CA ALA A 244 24.06 7.26 -4.77
C ALA A 244 23.52 5.82 -4.94
N GLN A 245 24.41 4.82 -5.06
CA GLN A 245 24.03 3.41 -5.18
C GLN A 245 23.50 2.84 -3.86
N GLN A 246 24.01 3.28 -2.71
CA GLN A 246 23.48 2.91 -1.39
C GLN A 246 22.01 3.35 -1.24
N LYS A 247 21.68 4.56 -1.69
CA LYS A 247 20.28 5.04 -1.70
C LYS A 247 19.41 4.21 -2.64
N SER A 248 19.93 3.86 -3.81
CA SER A 248 19.25 2.98 -4.76
C SER A 248 18.95 1.60 -4.15
N LEU A 249 19.91 1.01 -3.44
CA LEU A 249 19.70 -0.24 -2.71
C LEU A 249 18.65 -0.08 -1.60
N PHE A 250 18.64 1.04 -0.88
CA PHE A 250 17.63 1.30 0.14
C PHE A 250 16.21 1.34 -0.43
N PHE A 251 15.99 2.00 -1.58
CA PHE A 251 14.71 1.95 -2.29
C PHE A 251 14.33 0.52 -2.70
N ALA A 252 15.31 -0.26 -3.17
CA ALA A 252 15.08 -1.66 -3.54
C ALA A 252 14.68 -2.52 -2.32
N LEU A 253 15.31 -2.29 -1.16
CA LEU A 253 14.96 -2.97 0.08
C LEU A 253 13.57 -2.59 0.60
N ILE A 254 13.17 -1.32 0.49
CA ILE A 254 11.81 -0.91 0.82
C ILE A 254 10.80 -1.68 -0.03
N MET A 255 10.98 -1.70 -1.35
CA MET A 255 10.14 -2.45 -2.27
C MET A 255 10.02 -3.93 -1.87
N VAL A 256 11.13 -4.56 -1.47
CA VAL A 256 11.13 -5.95 -0.99
C VAL A 256 10.31 -6.11 0.30
N ILE A 257 10.56 -5.26 1.29
CA ILE A 257 9.94 -5.38 2.62
C ILE A 257 8.45 -5.01 2.59
N SER A 258 8.05 -4.05 1.76
CA SER A 258 6.68 -3.53 1.73
C SER A 258 5.77 -4.24 0.73
N LEU A 259 6.29 -4.67 -0.44
CA LEU A 259 5.46 -5.22 -1.51
C LEU A 259 5.44 -6.74 -1.53
N ILE A 260 6.58 -7.41 -1.30
CA ILE A 260 6.66 -8.86 -1.43
C ILE A 260 5.76 -9.59 -0.43
N PRO A 261 5.71 -9.23 0.87
CA PRO A 261 4.83 -9.91 1.82
C PRO A 261 3.37 -9.84 1.41
N TYR A 262 2.92 -8.68 0.93
CA TYR A 262 1.57 -8.50 0.45
C TYR A 262 1.28 -9.33 -0.80
N HIS A 263 2.14 -9.30 -1.82
CA HIS A 263 1.89 -10.05 -3.05
C HIS A 263 2.00 -11.56 -2.88
N LEU A 264 2.89 -12.05 -2.01
CA LEU A 264 2.93 -13.45 -1.61
C LEU A 264 1.64 -13.86 -0.91
N PHE A 265 1.19 -13.06 0.07
CA PHE A 265 -0.07 -13.31 0.76
C PHE A 265 -1.26 -13.23 -0.19
N ARG A 266 -1.26 -12.29 -1.13
CA ARG A 266 -2.33 -12.11 -2.12
C ARG A 266 -2.48 -13.34 -3.02
N ILE A 267 -1.37 -13.96 -3.43
CA ILE A 267 -1.40 -15.22 -4.19
C ILE A 267 -2.04 -16.34 -3.36
N TYR A 268 -1.69 -16.45 -2.07
CA TYR A 268 -2.29 -17.43 -1.16
C TYR A 268 -3.79 -17.15 -0.89
N TYR A 269 -4.13 -15.88 -0.70
CA TYR A 269 -5.47 -15.38 -0.43
C TYR A 269 -6.45 -15.69 -1.56
N LEU A 270 -6.02 -15.56 -2.83
CA LEU A 270 -6.85 -15.85 -4.00
C LEU A 270 -7.35 -17.31 -4.04
N ASN A 271 -6.64 -18.23 -3.36
CA ASN A 271 -7.04 -19.63 -3.25
C ASN A 271 -7.90 -19.93 -2.01
N ASN A 272 -7.95 -19.02 -1.01
CA ASN A 272 -8.57 -19.24 0.30
C ASN A 272 -9.37 -18.01 0.78
N LEU A 273 -10.43 -17.66 0.05
CA LEU A 273 -11.03 -16.32 0.07
C LEU A 273 -11.87 -15.95 1.30
N LYS A 274 -12.45 -16.92 2.03
CA LYS A 274 -13.54 -16.65 2.99
C LYS A 274 -13.13 -16.33 4.43
N HIS A 275 -11.87 -16.57 4.83
CA HIS A 275 -11.42 -16.38 6.22
C HIS A 275 -10.24 -15.39 6.38
N LEU A 276 -9.67 -14.91 5.27
CA LEU A 276 -8.37 -14.21 5.27
C LEU A 276 -8.46 -12.70 4.94
N GLN A 277 -9.67 -12.13 4.94
CA GLN A 277 -9.90 -10.74 4.54
C GLN A 277 -9.28 -9.72 5.51
N SER A 278 -9.44 -9.91 6.82
CA SER A 278 -8.82 -9.03 7.83
C SER A 278 -7.28 -9.04 7.71
N LEU A 279 -6.70 -10.21 7.47
CA LEU A 279 -5.26 -10.36 7.25
C LEU A 279 -4.81 -9.71 5.93
N ASN A 280 -5.61 -9.79 4.86
CA ASN A 280 -5.33 -9.09 3.61
C ASN A 280 -5.20 -7.58 3.82
N GLU A 281 -6.09 -6.97 4.60
CA GLU A 281 -6.01 -5.53 4.90
C GLU A 281 -4.77 -5.18 5.75
N VAL A 282 -4.37 -6.05 6.68
CA VAL A 282 -3.11 -5.88 7.43
C VAL A 282 -1.91 -5.90 6.47
N PHE A 283 -1.77 -6.94 5.64
CA PHE A 283 -0.67 -7.02 4.67
C PHE A 283 -0.70 -5.87 3.65
N LEU A 284 -1.89 -5.46 3.21
CA LEU A 284 -2.05 -4.29 2.33
C LEU A 284 -1.59 -3.01 3.02
N SER A 285 -1.86 -2.84 4.31
CA SER A 285 -1.38 -1.68 5.07
C SER A 285 0.15 -1.63 5.17
N LEU A 286 0.86 -2.76 5.16
CA LEU A 286 2.34 -2.78 5.17
C LEU A 286 2.94 -2.15 3.91
N THR A 287 2.25 -2.22 2.77
CA THR A 287 2.69 -1.57 1.51
C THR A 287 2.80 -0.05 1.67
N THR A 288 2.06 0.53 2.62
CA THR A 288 2.02 1.98 2.85
C THR A 288 3.28 2.51 3.53
N PHE A 289 4.11 1.63 4.10
CA PHE A 289 5.45 1.99 4.57
C PHE A 289 6.38 2.47 3.45
N ASN A 290 6.00 2.29 2.17
CA ASN A 290 6.64 2.97 1.05
C ASN A 290 6.73 4.49 1.26
N CYS A 291 5.77 5.12 1.93
CA CYS A 291 5.82 6.56 2.22
C CYS A 291 7.01 7.00 3.09
N LEU A 292 7.67 6.06 3.78
CA LEU A 292 8.83 6.32 4.65
C LEU A 292 10.13 6.42 3.87
N ASP A 293 10.13 6.10 2.57
CA ASP A 293 11.29 6.17 1.67
C ASP A 293 11.86 7.59 1.52
N THR A 294 11.03 8.60 1.72
CA THR A 294 11.44 10.00 1.70
C THR A 294 12.43 10.32 2.83
N LEU A 295 12.46 9.53 3.93
CA LEU A 295 13.46 9.65 4.99
C LEU A 295 14.91 9.45 4.51
N THR A 296 15.13 8.64 3.48
CA THR A 296 16.48 8.36 2.93
C THR A 296 17.18 9.61 2.40
N PHE A 297 16.40 10.61 2.01
CA PHE A 297 16.95 11.88 1.54
C PHE A 297 17.33 12.82 2.69
N LEU A 298 16.71 12.70 3.87
CA LEU A 298 17.09 13.48 5.06
C LEU A 298 18.47 13.07 5.61
N GLY A 299 18.78 11.77 5.61
CA GLY A 299 20.03 11.23 6.21
C GLY A 299 21.34 11.80 5.61
N ARG A 300 21.28 12.46 4.45
CA ARG A 300 22.46 13.05 3.80
C ARG A 300 23.00 14.29 4.53
N ARG A 301 22.15 15.05 5.24
CA ARG A 301 22.59 16.28 5.92
C ARG A 301 23.25 16.02 7.26
N THR A 302 22.88 14.96 7.98
CA THR A 302 23.54 14.60 9.24
C THR A 302 25.01 14.25 9.00
N CYS A 303 25.30 13.50 7.93
CA CYS A 303 26.68 13.16 7.56
C CYS A 303 27.51 14.37 7.06
N LEU A 304 26.87 15.37 6.45
CA LEU A 304 27.51 16.63 6.05
C LEU A 304 27.77 17.57 7.24
N ARG A 305 26.99 17.45 8.33
CA ARG A 305 27.29 18.12 9.61
C ARG A 305 28.43 17.43 10.39
N CYS A 306 28.74 16.17 10.09
CA CYS A 306 29.83 15.42 10.72
C CYS A 306 31.21 15.64 10.08
N PHE A 307 31.31 16.38 8.98
CA PHE A 307 32.60 16.88 8.48
C PHE A 307 32.69 18.38 8.75
N PRO A 308 33.35 18.81 9.84
CA PRO A 308 33.77 20.19 9.95
C PRO A 308 34.69 20.47 8.78
N ARG A 309 34.29 21.47 7.98
CA ARG A 309 35.09 22.10 6.93
C ARG A 309 36.41 22.54 7.57
N GLN A 310 37.50 21.80 7.36
CA GLN A 310 38.83 22.34 7.58
C GLN A 310 39.03 23.43 6.53
N ALA A 311 38.85 24.68 6.97
CA ALA A 311 39.31 25.86 6.25
C ALA A 311 40.83 25.94 6.44
N ILE A 312 41.55 25.96 5.32
CA ILE A 312 42.88 26.55 5.21
C ILE A 312 42.69 27.76 4.29
#